data_AF-A0A523QII8-F1
#
_entry.id   AF-A0A523QII8-F1
#
_cell.length_a   1.000
_cell.length_b   1.000
_cell.length_c   1.000
_cell.angle_alpha   90.00
_cell.angle_beta   90.00
_cell.angle_gamma   90.00
#
_symmetry.space_group_name_H-M   'P 1'
#
loop_
_entity.id
_entity.type
_entity.pdbx_description
1 polymer ?
#
loop_
_entity_poly.entity_id
_entity_poly.type
_entity_poly.pdbx_seq_one_letter_code
_entity_poly.pdbx_strand_id
1 'polypeptide(L)' 'MSVDGEPIEVKVDTICLHGDNPEALQLARTLRERMEEAGISVVPMGKFL' A
#
# COMPACT_ATOMS: atom_id res chain seq x y z
N MET A 1 -12.86 -5.73 -4.87
CA MET A 1 -13.64 -6.67 -5.71
C MET A 1 -12.68 -7.67 -6.33
N SER A 2 -13.10 -8.91 -6.56
CA SER A 2 -12.39 -9.91 -7.35
C SER A 2 -12.37 -9.50 -8.83
N VAL A 3 -11.65 -10.26 -9.65
CA VAL A 3 -11.68 -10.09 -11.11
C VAL A 3 -13.06 -10.33 -11.71
N ASP A 4 -13.92 -11.05 -10.99
CA ASP A 4 -15.32 -11.32 -11.34
C ASP A 4 -16.30 -10.27 -10.78
N GLY A 5 -15.79 -9.26 -10.05
CA GLY A 5 -16.59 -8.16 -9.50
C GLY A 5 -17.14 -8.40 -8.09
N GLU A 6 -16.85 -9.54 -7.47
CA GLU A 6 -17.36 -9.87 -6.13
C GLU A 6 -16.58 -9.11 -5.04
N PRO A 7 -17.22 -8.53 -4.01
CA PRO A 7 -16.50 -7.90 -2.90
C PRO A 7 -15.64 -8.95 -2.17
N ILE A 8 -14.42 -8.55 -1.79
CA ILE A 8 -13.52 -9.39 -0.98
C ILE A 8 -13.24 -8.63 0.31
N GLU A 9 -13.60 -9.22 1.44
CA GLU A 9 -13.17 -8.72 2.74
C GLU A 9 -11.70 -9.10 2.98
N VAL A 10 -10.88 -8.10 3.25
CA VAL A 10 -9.46 -8.28 3.58
C VAL A 10 -9.10 -7.37 4.75
N LYS A 11 -8.42 -7.95 5.73
CA LYS A 11 -7.68 -7.18 6.72
C LYS A 11 -6.25 -6.98 6.20
N VAL A 12 -5.83 -5.74 6.05
CA VAL A 12 -4.51 -5.40 5.50
C VAL A 12 -3.71 -4.62 6.52
N ASP A 13 -2.65 -5.25 7.04
CA ASP A 13 -1.70 -4.61 7.95
C ASP A 13 -0.44 -4.12 7.21
N THR A 14 -0.14 -4.68 6.03
CA THR A 14 1.02 -4.33 5.20
C THR A 14 0.74 -4.53 3.71
N ILE A 15 1.44 -3.77 2.87
CA ILE A 15 1.37 -3.85 1.41
C ILE A 15 2.78 -4.13 0.88
N CYS A 16 2.92 -5.17 0.05
CA CYS A 16 4.19 -5.47 -0.61
C CYS A 16 4.39 -4.56 -1.83
N LEU A 17 5.58 -3.97 -1.95
CA LEU A 17 6.01 -3.21 -3.11
C LEU A 17 7.28 -3.81 -3.68
N HIS A 18 7.37 -3.84 -5.01
CA HIS A 18 8.57 -4.23 -5.74
C HIS A 18 9.35 -2.97 -6.13
N GLY A 19 10.67 -3.08 -6.29
CA GLY A 19 11.57 -1.98 -6.65
C GLY A 19 12.51 -2.37 -7.78
N ASP A 20 12.00 -3.19 -8.69
CA ASP A 20 12.73 -3.85 -9.77
C ASP A 20 13.03 -2.93 -10.96
N ASN A 21 12.31 -1.80 -11.11
CA ASN A 21 12.52 -0.81 -12.16
C ASN A 21 12.25 0.64 -11.66
N PRO A 22 12.67 1.68 -12.41
CA PRO A 22 12.43 3.07 -12.04
C PRO A 22 10.96 3.46 -11.87
N GLU A 23 10.06 2.86 -12.64
CA GLU A 23 8.61 3.08 -12.56
C GLU A 23 8.05 2.57 -11.22
N ALA A 24 8.55 1.44 -10.71
CA ALA A 24 8.17 0.90 -9.41
C ALA A 24 8.53 1.84 -8.26
N LEU A 25 9.67 2.55 -8.37
CA LEU A 25 10.05 3.59 -7.41
C LEU A 25 9.09 4.80 -7.47
N GLN A 26 8.67 5.21 -8.67
CA GLN A 26 7.66 6.27 -8.79
C GLN A 26 6.34 5.85 -8.14
N LEU A 27 5.89 4.63 -8.40
CA LEU A 27 4.69 4.07 -7.76
C LEU A 27 4.80 4.09 -6.23
N ALA A 28 5.93 3.65 -5.68
CA ALA A 28 6.15 3.65 -4.23
C ALA A 28 6.08 5.05 -3.62
N ARG A 29 6.61 6.07 -4.30
CA ARG A 29 6.54 7.48 -3.86
C ARG A 29 5.11 8.00 -3.89
N THR A 30 4.42 7.82 -5.02
CA THR A 30 3.03 8.26 -5.16
C THR A 30 2.12 7.59 -4.14
N LEU A 31 2.30 6.29 -3.88
CA LEU A 31 1.50 5.57 -2.89
C LEU A 31 1.69 6.17 -1.49
N ARG A 32 2.95 6.43 -1.09
CA ARG A 32 3.26 7.05 0.20
C ARG A 32 2.62 8.44 0.33
N GLU A 33 2.80 9.29 -0.67
CA GLU A 33 2.21 10.65 -0.67
C GLU A 33 0.70 10.60 -0.50
N ARG A 34 0.01 9.74 -1.26
CA ARG A 34 -1.45 9.60 -1.16
C ARG A 34 -1.92 9.03 0.17
N MET A 35 -1.18 8.08 0.73
CA MET A 35 -1.48 7.56 2.08
C MET A 35 -1.36 8.66 3.13
N GLU A 36 -0.28 9.44 3.09
CA GLU A 36 -0.04 10.54 4.03
C GLU A 36 -1.10 11.64 3.88
N GLU A 37 -1.48 12.02 2.65
CA GLU A 37 -2.58 12.95 2.36
C GLU A 37 -3.93 12.45 2.89
N ALA A 38 -4.17 11.14 2.86
CA ALA A 38 -5.36 10.51 3.43
C ALA A 38 -5.32 10.37 4.96
N GLY A 39 -4.26 10.87 5.62
CA GLY A 39 -4.06 10.76 7.07
C GLY A 39 -3.59 9.38 7.54
N ILE A 40 -3.13 8.53 6.63
CA ILE A 40 -2.63 7.18 6.92
C ILE A 40 -1.13 7.24 7.14
N SER A 41 -0.69 6.83 8.34
CA SER A 41 0.74 6.81 8.69
C SER A 41 1.42 5.56 8.16
N VAL A 42 2.44 5.74 7.31
CA VAL A 42 3.27 4.63 6.82
C VAL A 42 4.43 4.39 7.80
N VAL A 43 4.31 3.32 8.60
CA VAL A 43 5.25 2.99 9.67
C VAL A 43 5.77 1.54 9.56
N PRO A 44 6.96 1.24 10.11
CA PRO A 44 7.41 -0.15 10.25
C PRO A 44 6.44 -0.95 11.13
N MET A 45 6.29 -2.25 10.85
CA MET A 45 5.38 -3.14 11.59
C MET A 45 5.61 -3.11 13.10
N GLY A 46 6.86 -3.03 13.55
CA GLY A 46 7.20 -2.96 14.97
C GLY A 46 6.70 -1.71 15.72
N LYS A 47 6.05 -0.74 15.06
CA LYS A 47 5.39 0.39 15.73
C LYS A 47 3.92 0.13 16.09
N PHE A 48 3.29 -0.91 15.54
CA PHE A 48 1.85 -1.17 15.73
C PHE A 48 1.50 -2.63 16.04
N LEU A 49 2.43 -3.57 15.83
CA LEU A 49 2.33 -4.92 16.38
C LEU A 49 2.51 -4.90 17.90
#